data_AF-H6BQF5-F1
#
_entry.id   AF-H6BQF5-F1
#
_cell.length_a   1.000
_cell.length_b   1.000
_cell.length_c   1.000
_cell.angle_alpha   90.00
_cell.angle_beta   90.00
_cell.angle_gamma   90.00
#
_symmetry.space_group_name_H-M   'P 1'
#
loop_
_entity.id
_entity.type
_entity.pdbx_description
1 polymer ?
#
loop_
_entity_poly.entity_id
_entity_poly.type
_entity_poly.pdbx_seq_one_letter_code
_entity_poly.pdbx_strand_id
1 'polypeptide(L)'
;MSMAANSVDYDATLANLRAQQTSQPLSILTLAEPITASSLSKTQSQSQSPRSCTNASQGPQPRASDVGNTSNSTVSHGTSASDFASNGKNVSAEGAQQQLTPASLAADLAHYKDLFSKLRFSYLEQVTKEKYLRSIVGDPPLVVSHSDNLALETKLAAMKAELQTKKRGVDALVAQMEEQARVLAQRYDEVAHGMELLATIPPQIDDLRREIEVLQAEVAKRRKGSTFDDDERDGESDDISARMNMPLEATQQALDDLKARNLELDHQISLLQHQMPAKDREVEKVDRELAELEKRRNESTRLAVELRKRREQGGGRDEMEELGRWYRGSEAVLRGVLCLEDVVGVEG
;
A
#
# COMPACT_ATOMS: atom_id res chain seq x y z
N MET A 1 55.14 16.20 -12.61
CA MET A 1 54.73 15.66 -11.30
C MET A 1 53.57 14.71 -11.55
N SER A 2 53.72 13.42 -11.27
CA SER A 2 52.67 12.42 -11.50
C SER A 2 51.97 12.14 -10.17
N MET A 3 50.64 12.24 -10.12
CA MET A 3 49.87 11.85 -8.93
C MET A 3 49.63 10.34 -8.97
N ALA A 4 50.21 9.63 -8.01
CA ALA A 4 49.92 8.22 -7.81
C ALA A 4 48.49 8.08 -7.25
N ALA A 5 47.62 7.40 -7.99
CA ALA A 5 46.31 7.02 -7.49
C ALA A 5 46.48 5.87 -6.47
N ASN A 6 46.10 6.12 -5.21
CA ASN A 6 46.03 5.08 -4.20
C ASN A 6 44.87 4.12 -4.52
N SER A 7 45.18 3.00 -5.20
CA SER A 7 44.24 1.90 -5.32
C SER A 7 43.99 1.30 -3.94
N VAL A 8 42.82 1.58 -3.35
CA VAL A 8 42.39 0.94 -2.11
C VAL A 8 42.24 -0.54 -2.38
N ASP A 9 43.02 -1.35 -1.67
CA ASP A 9 43.07 -2.80 -1.88
C ASP A 9 41.87 -3.45 -1.17
N TYR A 10 40.75 -3.53 -1.89
CA TYR A 10 39.46 -3.95 -1.33
C TYR A 10 39.48 -5.37 -0.75
N ASP A 11 40.28 -6.27 -1.30
CA ASP A 11 40.41 -7.63 -0.77
C ASP A 11 41.09 -7.65 0.61
N ALA A 12 42.07 -6.78 0.84
CA ALA A 12 42.71 -6.63 2.15
C ALA A 12 41.74 -6.02 3.19
N THR A 13 40.89 -5.07 2.79
CA THR A 13 39.88 -4.50 3.70
C THR A 13 38.78 -5.51 4.05
N LEU A 14 38.31 -6.31 3.08
CA LEU A 14 37.35 -7.38 3.30
C LEU A 14 37.92 -8.54 4.14
N ALA A 15 39.20 -8.89 3.97
CA ALA A 15 39.87 -9.89 4.80
C ALA A 15 39.97 -9.45 6.27
N ASN A 16 40.38 -8.20 6.53
CA ASN A 16 40.40 -7.64 7.88
C ASN A 16 39.01 -7.58 8.51
N LEU A 17 37.98 -7.19 7.74
CA LEU A 17 36.61 -7.11 8.25
C LEU A 17 36.05 -8.48 8.63
N ARG A 18 36.36 -9.54 7.86
CA ARG A 18 36.03 -10.93 8.22
C ARG A 18 36.78 -11.41 9.46
N ALA A 19 38.07 -11.12 9.58
CA ALA A 19 38.87 -11.48 10.76
C ALA A 19 38.38 -10.77 12.03
N GLN A 20 37.92 -9.52 11.91
CA GLN A 20 37.32 -8.78 13.01
C GLN A 20 35.95 -9.36 13.40
N GLN A 21 35.15 -9.80 12.42
CA GLN A 21 33.85 -10.44 12.67
C GLN A 21 33.97 -11.82 13.34
N THR A 22 34.96 -12.65 12.99
CA THR A 22 35.16 -13.95 13.65
C THR A 22 35.65 -13.82 15.10
N SER A 23 36.24 -12.67 15.46
CA SER A 23 36.61 -12.36 16.86
C SER A 23 35.41 -12.00 17.76
N GLN A 24 34.23 -11.73 17.19
CA GLN A 24 33.03 -11.32 17.93
C GLN A 24 31.92 -12.38 17.82
N PRO A 25 31.67 -13.21 18.86
CA PRO A 25 30.75 -14.34 18.80
C PRO A 25 29.25 -13.97 18.72
N LEU A 26 28.93 -12.67 18.59
CA LEU A 26 27.58 -12.13 18.49
C LEU A 26 27.36 -11.32 17.19
N SER A 27 28.17 -11.58 16.15
CA SER A 27 28.01 -10.97 14.84
C SER A 27 26.71 -11.43 14.17
N ILE A 28 26.01 -10.50 13.49
CA ILE A 28 24.74 -10.77 12.79
C ILE A 28 24.88 -11.87 11.74
N LEU A 29 26.06 -11.99 11.10
CA LEU A 29 26.33 -13.03 10.10
C LEU A 29 26.42 -14.43 10.72
N THR A 30 27.08 -14.61 11.87
CA THR A 30 27.16 -15.91 12.56
C THR A 30 25.81 -16.34 13.14
N LEU A 31 24.91 -15.39 13.43
CA LEU A 31 23.52 -15.69 13.80
C LEU A 31 22.64 -16.02 12.58
N ALA A 32 23.06 -15.67 11.36
CA ALA A 32 22.32 -15.90 10.12
C ALA A 32 22.71 -17.20 9.38
N GLU A 33 23.92 -17.73 9.59
CA GLU A 33 24.36 -19.03 9.02
C GLU A 33 23.40 -20.22 9.25
N PRO A 34 22.81 -20.44 10.45
CA PRO A 34 21.82 -21.52 10.61
C PRO A 34 20.53 -21.29 9.81
N ILE A 35 20.20 -20.03 9.48
CA ILE A 35 19.01 -19.67 8.71
C ILE A 35 19.24 -19.90 7.21
N THR A 36 20.42 -19.54 6.69
CA THR A 36 20.76 -19.78 5.28
C THR A 36 21.00 -21.26 5.00
N ALA A 37 21.62 -22.01 5.92
CA ALA A 37 21.75 -23.46 5.79
C ALA A 37 20.37 -24.17 5.74
N SER A 38 19.41 -23.73 6.57
CA SER A 38 18.06 -24.32 6.61
C SER A 38 17.21 -23.96 5.38
N SER A 39 17.50 -22.86 4.67
CA SER A 39 16.77 -22.48 3.47
C SER A 39 17.16 -23.32 2.24
N LEU A 40 18.44 -23.68 2.07
CA LEU A 40 18.89 -24.55 0.97
C LEU A 40 18.38 -26.00 1.09
N SER A 41 18.17 -26.51 2.31
CA SER A 41 17.64 -27.87 2.51
C SER A 41 16.15 -28.02 2.21
N LYS A 42 15.41 -26.93 1.96
CA LYS A 42 13.94 -26.95 1.82
C LYS A 42 13.44 -26.90 0.38
N THR A 43 14.32 -26.73 -0.60
CA THR A 43 13.98 -26.54 -2.02
C THR A 43 13.89 -27.85 -2.83
N GLN A 44 14.10 -29.02 -2.23
CA GLN A 44 14.22 -30.30 -2.97
C GLN A 44 13.15 -31.36 -2.62
N SER A 45 12.15 -31.02 -1.79
CA SER A 45 11.15 -32.00 -1.32
C SER A 45 9.74 -31.41 -1.26
N GLN A 46 9.06 -31.35 -2.41
CA GLN A 46 7.63 -31.66 -2.65
C GLN A 46 7.11 -30.95 -3.90
N SER A 47 7.09 -31.68 -5.01
CA SER A 47 6.09 -31.46 -6.06
C SER A 47 4.75 -32.07 -5.60
N GLN A 48 3.65 -31.64 -6.25
CA GLN A 48 2.26 -32.12 -6.06
C GLN A 48 1.45 -31.48 -4.91
N SER A 49 1.04 -30.23 -5.15
CA SER A 49 -0.36 -29.77 -4.96
C SER A 49 -1.30 -30.54 -5.94
N PRO A 50 -2.66 -30.50 -5.85
CA PRO A 50 -3.42 -29.30 -5.41
C PRO A 50 -4.87 -29.42 -4.84
N ARG A 51 -5.38 -28.26 -4.38
CA ARG A 51 -6.80 -27.87 -4.16
C ARG A 51 -7.48 -28.45 -2.88
N SER A 52 -8.38 -27.74 -2.18
CA SER A 52 -8.96 -26.39 -2.36
C SER A 52 -9.80 -25.95 -1.13
N CYS A 53 -9.86 -24.64 -0.83
CA CYS A 53 -10.98 -23.90 -0.18
C CYS A 53 -11.38 -24.28 1.27
N THR A 54 -11.86 -23.39 2.16
CA THR A 54 -12.04 -21.92 2.17
C THR A 54 -12.21 -21.41 3.62
N ASN A 55 -11.63 -20.24 3.92
CA ASN A 55 -12.05 -19.16 4.83
C ASN A 55 -12.97 -19.39 6.06
N ALA A 56 -12.48 -18.82 7.19
CA ALA A 56 -13.20 -17.89 8.10
C ALA A 56 -14.29 -18.45 9.05
N SER A 57 -14.56 -17.86 10.23
CA SER A 57 -13.83 -16.93 11.12
C SER A 57 -14.58 -16.88 12.49
N GLN A 58 -13.97 -16.28 13.51
CA GLN A 58 -14.58 -15.85 14.80
C GLN A 58 -14.96 -16.97 15.83
N GLY A 59 -14.63 -16.69 17.10
CA GLY A 59 -15.25 -17.33 18.28
C GLY A 59 -16.46 -16.50 18.76
N PRO A 60 -16.87 -16.53 20.06
CA PRO A 60 -16.24 -17.17 21.22
C PRO A 60 -17.18 -18.14 21.99
N GLN A 61 -16.74 -18.61 23.17
CA GLN A 61 -17.53 -19.46 24.08
C GLN A 61 -18.71 -18.73 24.75
N PRO A 62 -19.62 -19.50 25.37
CA PRO A 62 -19.86 -19.25 26.80
C PRO A 62 -19.87 -20.51 27.69
N ARG A 63 -19.56 -20.28 28.97
CA ARG A 63 -19.76 -21.21 30.10
C ARG A 63 -21.26 -21.47 30.37
N ALA A 64 -21.56 -22.63 30.94
CA ALA A 64 -22.64 -22.78 31.90
C ALA A 64 -22.20 -23.69 33.07
N SER A 65 -22.53 -23.28 34.27
CA SER A 65 -22.41 -24.03 35.52
C SER A 65 -23.73 -24.75 35.83
N ASP A 66 -23.70 -25.87 36.56
CA ASP A 66 -24.57 -25.98 37.74
C ASP A 66 -24.13 -27.04 38.77
N VAL A 67 -24.67 -26.94 39.98
CA VAL A 67 -24.31 -27.71 41.18
C VAL A 67 -25.55 -28.33 41.84
N GLY A 68 -25.50 -29.65 42.10
CA GLY A 68 -26.07 -30.24 43.32
C GLY A 68 -27.56 -30.62 43.38
N ASN A 69 -27.83 -31.91 43.59
CA ASN A 69 -28.86 -32.53 44.46
C ASN A 69 -28.78 -34.07 44.26
N THR A 70 -28.69 -35.02 45.21
CA THR A 70 -29.26 -35.22 46.57
C THR A 70 -30.77 -34.91 46.65
N SER A 71 -31.72 -35.83 46.86
CA SER A 71 -31.68 -37.25 47.33
C SER A 71 -32.86 -38.05 46.66
N ASN A 72 -33.39 -39.23 47.08
CA ASN A 72 -33.28 -39.99 48.33
C ASN A 72 -33.70 -41.49 48.24
N SER A 73 -33.12 -42.31 49.13
CA SER A 73 -33.62 -43.50 49.87
C SER A 73 -34.94 -44.21 49.50
N THR A 74 -34.90 -45.55 49.37
CA THR A 74 -35.49 -46.58 50.30
C THR A 74 -35.16 -48.00 49.77
N VAL A 75 -34.35 -48.83 50.45
CA VAL A 75 -34.67 -49.77 51.55
C VAL A 75 -35.54 -50.98 51.16
N SER A 76 -34.91 -52.17 51.15
CA SER A 76 -35.53 -53.43 51.61
C SER A 76 -34.46 -54.44 52.11
N HIS A 77 -34.66 -54.97 53.32
CA HIS A 77 -33.87 -56.03 53.95
C HIS A 77 -34.41 -57.43 53.58
N GLY A 78 -33.64 -58.49 53.85
CA GLY A 78 -34.12 -59.88 53.92
C GLY A 78 -33.09 -60.92 53.43
N THR A 79 -32.12 -61.33 54.25
CA THR A 79 -32.15 -62.53 55.13
C THR A 79 -31.95 -63.89 54.44
N SER A 80 -30.81 -64.51 54.81
CA SER A 80 -30.65 -65.93 55.23
C SER A 80 -30.88 -67.05 54.20
N ALA A 81 -29.98 -68.01 53.96
CA ALA A 81 -29.13 -68.84 54.85
C ALA A 81 -29.82 -70.06 55.49
N SER A 82 -30.26 -71.00 54.65
CA SER A 82 -30.26 -72.48 54.82
C SER A 82 -30.51 -73.08 53.41
N ASP A 83 -30.18 -74.32 53.02
CA ASP A 83 -30.15 -75.58 53.76
C ASP A 83 -28.92 -76.44 53.41
N PHE A 84 -28.46 -77.22 54.41
CA PHE A 84 -27.44 -78.26 54.25
C PHE A 84 -27.98 -79.56 54.87
N ALA A 85 -28.56 -80.45 54.05
CA ALA A 85 -28.99 -81.76 54.51
C ALA A 85 -28.96 -82.83 53.40
N SER A 86 -28.15 -83.86 53.65
CA SER A 86 -28.35 -85.26 53.23
C SER A 86 -28.79 -85.56 51.78
N ASN A 87 -27.87 -86.08 50.98
CA ASN A 87 -28.09 -87.44 50.46
C ASN A 87 -26.76 -88.20 50.24
N GLY A 88 -26.25 -88.83 51.30
CA GLY A 88 -25.18 -89.81 51.18
C GLY A 88 -25.75 -91.22 51.01
N LYS A 89 -25.74 -91.77 49.80
CA LYS A 89 -25.97 -93.21 49.59
C LYS A 89 -25.29 -93.71 48.30
N ASN A 90 -24.70 -94.89 48.40
CA ASN A 90 -24.08 -95.69 47.34
C ASN A 90 -22.78 -95.16 46.72
N VAL A 91 -21.69 -95.25 47.49
CA VAL A 91 -20.41 -95.68 46.92
C VAL A 91 -20.43 -97.20 46.83
N SER A 92 -20.47 -97.75 45.63
CA SER A 92 -20.07 -99.13 45.33
C SER A 92 -19.54 -99.20 43.90
N ALA A 93 -18.26 -99.55 43.81
CA ALA A 93 -17.47 -99.94 42.65
C ALA A 93 -18.19 -100.17 41.31
N GLU A 94 -17.94 -99.29 40.34
CA GLU A 94 -17.94 -99.65 38.91
C GLU A 94 -16.87 -98.83 38.16
N GLY A 95 -15.61 -99.19 38.41
CA GLY A 95 -14.51 -98.86 37.51
C GLY A 95 -14.38 -99.94 36.43
N ALA A 96 -13.96 -99.51 35.24
CA ALA A 96 -13.86 -100.25 33.97
C ALA A 96 -15.11 -100.23 33.08
N GLN A 97 -14.87 -99.84 31.81
CA GLN A 97 -15.82 -99.84 30.68
C GLN A 97 -16.82 -98.67 30.59
N GLN A 98 -16.31 -97.43 30.68
CA GLN A 98 -16.81 -96.39 29.77
C GLN A 98 -16.64 -96.90 28.33
N GLN A 99 -17.72 -97.28 27.68
CA GLN A 99 -17.69 -97.72 26.30
C GLN A 99 -17.25 -96.55 25.42
N LEU A 100 -16.10 -96.70 24.75
CA LEU A 100 -15.49 -95.74 23.82
C LEU A 100 -16.32 -95.60 22.52
N THR A 101 -17.58 -95.24 22.67
CA THR A 101 -18.47 -94.89 21.56
C THR A 101 -18.04 -93.54 21.00
N PRO A 102 -18.04 -93.36 19.66
CA PRO A 102 -17.62 -92.10 19.05
C PRO A 102 -18.48 -90.91 19.50
N ALA A 103 -19.73 -91.15 19.93
CA ALA A 103 -20.61 -90.15 20.50
C ALA A 103 -20.14 -89.64 21.88
N SER A 104 -19.70 -90.53 22.78
CA SER A 104 -19.16 -90.12 24.10
C SER A 104 -17.90 -89.29 23.93
N LEU A 105 -16.99 -89.71 23.05
CA LEU A 105 -15.75 -89.00 22.78
C LEU A 105 -16.00 -87.63 22.12
N ALA A 106 -17.02 -87.53 21.26
CA ALA A 106 -17.45 -86.24 20.70
C ALA A 106 -18.04 -85.29 21.77
N ALA A 107 -18.81 -85.82 22.73
CA ALA A 107 -19.35 -85.06 23.85
C ALA A 107 -18.24 -84.57 24.79
N ASP A 108 -17.28 -85.42 25.12
CA ASP A 108 -16.10 -85.04 25.92
C ASP A 108 -15.27 -83.96 25.22
N LEU A 109 -15.01 -84.10 23.91
CA LEU A 109 -14.31 -83.08 23.13
C LEU A 109 -15.09 -81.75 23.04
N ALA A 110 -16.43 -81.78 23.04
CA ALA A 110 -17.23 -80.56 23.12
C ALA A 110 -17.12 -79.91 24.51
N HIS A 111 -17.24 -80.70 25.58
CA HIS A 111 -17.06 -80.25 26.96
C HIS A 111 -15.68 -79.63 27.20
N TYR A 112 -14.60 -80.27 26.73
CA TYR A 112 -13.25 -79.70 26.85
C TYR A 112 -13.08 -78.41 26.02
N LYS A 113 -13.67 -78.32 24.82
CA LYS A 113 -13.67 -77.06 24.04
C LYS A 113 -14.36 -75.92 24.78
N ASP A 114 -15.49 -76.18 25.42
CA ASP A 114 -16.22 -75.20 26.22
C ASP A 114 -15.49 -74.84 27.53
N LEU A 115 -14.80 -75.80 28.15
CA LEU A 115 -13.94 -75.54 29.30
C LEU A 115 -12.75 -74.66 28.91
N PHE A 116 -12.06 -74.98 27.80
CA PHE A 116 -10.93 -74.19 27.31
C PHE A 116 -11.36 -72.80 26.79
N SER A 117 -12.55 -72.65 26.20
CA SER A 117 -13.06 -71.33 25.79
C SER A 117 -13.36 -70.43 26.99
N LYS A 118 -14.00 -70.98 28.04
CA LYS A 118 -14.22 -70.29 29.33
C LYS A 118 -12.90 -69.95 30.03
N LEU A 119 -11.95 -70.88 30.07
CA LEU A 119 -10.63 -70.66 30.69
C LEU A 119 -9.84 -69.58 29.93
N ARG A 120 -9.89 -69.59 28.59
CA ARG A 120 -9.27 -68.56 27.74
C ARG A 120 -9.92 -67.19 27.92
N PHE A 121 -11.25 -67.12 28.01
CA PHE A 121 -11.95 -65.87 28.26
C PHE A 121 -11.58 -65.30 29.64
N SER A 122 -11.65 -66.13 30.69
CA SER A 122 -11.25 -65.76 32.05
C SER A 122 -9.81 -65.26 32.12
N TYR A 123 -8.86 -65.94 31.47
CA TYR A 123 -7.46 -65.49 31.42
C TYR A 123 -7.28 -64.15 30.69
N LEU A 124 -7.94 -63.96 29.53
CA LEU A 124 -7.90 -62.68 28.82
C LEU A 124 -8.52 -61.55 29.63
N GLU A 125 -9.64 -61.82 30.30
CA GLU A 125 -10.30 -60.87 31.19
C GLU A 125 -9.40 -60.51 32.39
N GLN A 126 -8.75 -61.50 33.00
CA GLN A 126 -7.78 -61.26 34.08
C GLN A 126 -6.58 -60.45 33.60
N VAL A 127 -5.93 -60.84 32.50
CA VAL A 127 -4.75 -60.11 31.96
C VAL A 127 -5.11 -58.69 31.53
N THR A 128 -6.31 -58.46 30.97
CA THR A 128 -6.75 -57.10 30.63
C THR A 128 -7.14 -56.27 31.85
N LYS A 129 -7.78 -56.86 32.86
CA LYS A 129 -8.02 -56.23 34.17
C LYS A 129 -6.72 -55.87 34.88
N GLU A 130 -5.76 -56.79 34.94
CA GLU A 130 -4.44 -56.55 35.52
C GLU A 130 -3.66 -55.49 34.74
N LYS A 131 -3.69 -55.51 33.40
CA LYS A 131 -3.05 -54.47 32.57
C LYS A 131 -3.71 -53.10 32.75
N TYR A 132 -5.03 -53.05 32.88
CA TYR A 132 -5.77 -51.81 33.17
C TYR A 132 -5.43 -51.30 34.58
N LEU A 133 -5.51 -52.15 35.60
CA LEU A 133 -5.12 -51.83 36.97
C LEU A 133 -3.67 -51.37 37.05
N ARG A 134 -2.73 -52.02 36.36
CA ARG A 134 -1.32 -51.59 36.30
C ARG A 134 -1.09 -50.32 35.48
N SER A 135 -2.06 -49.91 34.67
CA SER A 135 -2.02 -48.64 33.91
C SER A 135 -2.64 -47.47 34.68
N ILE A 136 -3.58 -47.72 35.61
CA ILE A 136 -4.18 -46.67 36.46
C ILE A 136 -3.53 -46.60 37.85
N VAL A 137 -3.06 -47.73 38.37
CA VAL A 137 -2.20 -47.90 39.55
C VAL A 137 -0.75 -48.15 39.09
N GLY A 138 -0.34 -47.48 38.01
CA GLY A 138 1.04 -47.49 37.55
C GLY A 138 1.92 -46.81 38.58
N ASP A 139 2.67 -47.60 39.33
CA ASP A 139 3.44 -47.14 40.48
C ASP A 139 4.85 -46.64 40.05
N PRO A 140 5.22 -45.38 40.30
CA PRO A 140 4.46 -44.32 40.96
C PRO A 140 3.61 -43.50 39.97
N PRO A 141 2.40 -43.04 40.36
CA PRO A 141 1.72 -41.98 39.63
C PRO A 141 2.61 -40.72 39.61
N LEU A 142 2.68 -40.01 38.48
CA LEU A 142 3.41 -38.76 38.32
C LEU A 142 2.70 -37.59 39.04
N VAL A 143 2.59 -37.70 40.36
CA VAL A 143 2.20 -36.60 41.24
C VAL A 143 3.40 -35.66 41.30
N VAL A 144 3.33 -34.56 40.55
CA VAL A 144 4.35 -33.50 40.59
C VAL A 144 4.49 -33.04 42.03
N SER A 145 5.64 -33.32 42.66
CA SER A 145 5.78 -33.05 44.08
C SER A 145 5.75 -31.54 44.35
N HIS A 146 5.36 -31.13 45.55
CA HIS A 146 5.42 -29.71 45.90
C HIS A 146 6.86 -29.15 45.78
N SER A 147 7.86 -29.98 46.09
CA SER A 147 9.28 -29.69 45.86
C SER A 147 9.62 -29.45 44.38
N ASP A 148 9.08 -30.25 43.45
CA ASP A 148 9.32 -30.06 42.01
C ASP A 148 8.67 -28.76 41.51
N ASN A 149 7.46 -28.47 41.99
CA ASN A 149 6.78 -27.20 41.69
C ASN A 149 7.59 -25.99 42.19
N LEU A 150 8.09 -26.01 43.43
CA LEU A 150 8.96 -24.95 43.97
C LEU A 150 10.29 -24.84 43.18
N ALA A 151 10.87 -25.96 42.75
CA ALA A 151 12.07 -25.98 41.91
C ALA A 151 11.82 -25.44 40.49
N LEU A 152 10.60 -25.58 39.96
CA LEU A 152 10.19 -24.97 38.69
C LEU A 152 9.84 -23.49 38.85
N GLU A 153 9.18 -23.09 39.94
CA GLU A 153 8.85 -21.70 40.25
C GLU A 153 10.10 -20.84 40.44
N THR A 154 11.10 -21.35 41.17
CA THR A 154 12.40 -20.67 41.33
C THR A 154 13.14 -20.51 39.99
N LYS A 155 13.17 -21.54 39.14
CA LYS A 155 13.72 -21.44 37.77
C LYS A 155 12.94 -20.45 36.90
N LEU A 156 11.61 -20.46 36.96
CA LEU A 156 10.75 -19.52 36.25
C LEU A 156 10.95 -18.08 36.74
N ALA A 157 11.14 -17.87 38.04
CA ALA A 157 11.44 -16.57 38.62
C ALA A 157 12.81 -16.04 38.13
N ALA A 158 13.84 -16.89 38.11
CA ALA A 158 15.16 -16.56 37.58
C ALA A 158 15.10 -16.20 36.09
N MET A 159 14.47 -17.04 35.25
CA MET A 159 14.29 -16.76 33.82
C MET A 159 13.46 -15.51 33.55
N LYS A 160 12.41 -15.24 34.37
CA LYS A 160 11.64 -13.98 34.29
C LYS A 160 12.49 -12.77 34.65
N ALA A 161 13.35 -12.84 35.67
CA ALA A 161 14.25 -11.76 36.06
C ALA A 161 15.31 -11.48 34.99
N GLU A 162 15.87 -12.53 34.38
CA GLU A 162 16.79 -12.42 33.24
C GLU A 162 16.10 -11.80 32.02
N LEU A 163 14.90 -12.27 31.66
CA LEU A 163 14.10 -11.74 30.56
C LEU A 163 13.71 -10.27 30.79
N GLN A 164 13.36 -9.87 32.02
CA GLN A 164 13.11 -8.47 32.35
C GLN A 164 14.38 -7.61 32.21
N THR A 165 15.54 -8.12 32.63
CA THR A 165 16.83 -7.42 32.47
C THR A 165 17.17 -7.25 31.00
N LYS A 166 17.03 -8.31 30.19
CA LYS A 166 17.21 -8.27 28.73
C LYS A 166 16.23 -7.29 28.07
N LYS A 167 14.95 -7.31 28.46
CA LYS A 167 13.95 -6.37 27.95
C LYS A 167 14.35 -4.91 28.24
N ARG A 168 14.67 -4.59 29.50
CA ARG A 168 15.14 -3.23 29.87
C ARG A 168 16.39 -2.81 29.10
N GLY A 169 17.31 -3.75 28.82
CA GLY A 169 18.49 -3.50 27.99
C GLY A 169 18.16 -3.18 26.53
N VAL A 170 17.20 -3.89 25.93
CA VAL A 170 16.69 -3.59 24.58
C VAL A 170 15.94 -2.26 24.57
N ASP A 171 15.05 -2.01 25.53
CA ASP A 171 14.29 -0.75 25.64
C ASP A 171 15.26 0.46 25.76
N ALA A 172 16.36 0.32 26.53
CA ALA A 172 17.40 1.34 26.65
C ALA A 172 18.23 1.52 25.36
N LEU A 173 18.55 0.44 24.65
CA LEU A 173 19.27 0.51 23.37
C LEU A 173 18.42 1.18 22.29
N VAL A 174 17.11 0.88 22.23
CA VAL A 174 16.17 1.53 21.32
C VAL A 174 16.09 3.03 21.60
N ALA A 175 15.99 3.44 22.86
CA ALA A 175 16.01 4.86 23.23
C ALA A 175 17.33 5.57 22.82
N GLN A 176 18.48 4.89 22.93
CA GLN A 176 19.76 5.43 22.44
C GLN A 176 19.79 5.54 20.91
N MET A 177 19.25 4.55 20.19
CA MET A 177 19.16 4.59 18.72
C MET A 177 18.22 5.69 18.23
N GLU A 178 17.08 5.90 18.89
CA GLU A 178 16.16 7.01 18.57
C GLU A 178 16.83 8.37 18.76
N GLU A 179 17.56 8.55 19.86
CA GLU A 179 18.25 9.82 20.12
C GLU A 179 19.37 10.07 19.12
N GLN A 180 20.17 9.04 18.79
CA GLN A 180 21.16 9.13 17.72
C GLN A 180 20.53 9.41 16.36
N ALA A 181 19.38 8.83 16.05
CA ALA A 181 18.65 9.10 14.82
C ALA A 181 18.14 10.55 14.75
N ARG A 182 17.65 11.13 15.85
CA ARG A 182 17.26 12.56 15.92
C ARG A 182 18.46 13.49 15.68
N VAL A 183 19.59 13.22 16.35
CA VAL A 183 20.82 14.01 16.18
C VAL A 183 21.38 13.90 14.75
N LEU A 184 21.30 12.71 14.14
CA LEU A 184 21.71 12.51 12.75
C LEU A 184 20.78 13.21 11.75
N ALA A 185 19.46 13.20 11.98
CA ALA A 185 18.50 13.92 11.15
C ALA A 185 18.77 15.43 11.19
N GLN A 186 18.92 16.03 12.39
CA GLN A 186 19.24 17.45 12.53
C GLN A 186 20.53 17.85 11.78
N ARG A 187 21.60 17.05 11.93
CA ARG A 187 22.86 17.28 11.20
C ARG A 187 22.72 17.10 9.68
N TYR A 188 21.85 16.20 9.23
CA TYR A 188 21.57 16.04 7.81
C TYR A 188 20.84 17.26 7.25
N ASP A 189 19.84 17.78 7.98
CA ASP A 189 19.09 18.98 7.61
C ASP A 189 20.01 20.22 7.56
N GLU A 190 20.91 20.38 8.55
CA GLU A 190 21.95 21.42 8.55
C GLU A 190 22.87 21.34 7.32
N VAL A 191 23.35 20.14 6.97
CA VAL A 191 24.22 19.92 5.80
C VAL A 191 23.45 20.13 4.50
N ALA A 192 22.19 19.68 4.41
CA ALA A 192 21.35 19.86 3.23
C ALA A 192 21.10 21.36 2.96
N HIS A 193 20.78 22.14 3.99
CA HIS A 193 20.66 23.60 3.87
C HIS A 193 21.99 24.26 3.51
N GLY A 194 23.10 23.80 4.10
CA GLY A 194 24.45 24.22 3.71
C GLY A 194 24.78 23.95 2.24
N MET A 195 24.32 22.83 1.68
CA MET A 195 24.47 22.49 0.26
C MET A 195 23.59 23.37 -0.65
N GLU A 196 22.37 23.71 -0.23
CA GLU A 196 21.50 24.65 -0.96
C GLU A 196 22.11 26.06 -1.02
N LEU A 197 22.64 26.54 0.10
CA LEU A 197 23.42 27.79 0.16
C LEU A 197 24.65 27.73 -0.74
N LEU A 198 25.39 26.61 -0.74
CA LEU A 198 26.57 26.43 -1.60
C LEU A 198 26.22 26.27 -3.08
N ALA A 199 24.98 25.93 -3.44
CA ALA A 199 24.49 25.92 -4.81
C ALA A 199 24.06 27.32 -5.30
N THR A 200 23.61 28.18 -4.40
CA THR A 200 23.05 29.52 -4.72
C THR A 200 24.05 30.66 -4.62
N ILE A 201 25.01 30.58 -3.69
CA ILE A 201 26.02 31.64 -3.47
C ILE A 201 27.03 31.78 -4.63
N PRO A 202 27.60 30.70 -5.21
CA PRO A 202 28.55 30.83 -6.33
C PRO A 202 28.02 31.58 -7.56
N PRO A 203 26.83 31.28 -8.12
CA PRO A 203 26.31 32.04 -9.27
C PRO A 203 26.04 33.51 -8.90
N GLN A 204 25.56 33.80 -7.68
CA GLN A 204 25.42 35.19 -7.20
C GLN A 204 26.77 35.92 -7.14
N ILE A 205 27.84 35.26 -6.69
CA ILE A 205 29.19 35.82 -6.70
C ILE A 205 29.66 36.10 -8.14
N ASP A 206 29.38 35.20 -9.08
CA ASP A 206 29.74 35.40 -10.49
C ASP A 206 28.92 36.52 -11.15
N ASP A 207 27.63 36.65 -10.82
CA ASP A 207 26.77 37.74 -11.29
C ASP A 207 27.26 39.10 -10.75
N LEU A 208 27.53 39.19 -9.44
CA LEU A 208 28.11 40.40 -8.83
C LEU A 208 29.50 40.73 -9.40
N ARG A 209 30.31 39.73 -9.76
CA ARG A 209 31.59 39.97 -10.45
C ARG A 209 31.40 40.56 -11.84
N ARG A 210 30.46 40.03 -12.64
CA ARG A 210 30.10 40.59 -13.95
C ARG A 210 29.58 42.02 -13.81
N GLU A 211 28.74 42.30 -12.82
CA GLU A 211 28.26 43.66 -12.54
C GLU A 211 29.41 44.61 -12.18
N ILE A 212 30.33 44.19 -11.31
CA ILE A 212 31.53 44.95 -10.96
C ILE A 212 32.41 45.20 -12.20
N GLU A 213 32.61 44.22 -13.08
CA GLU A 213 33.37 44.39 -14.33
C GLU A 213 32.69 45.40 -15.28
N VAL A 214 31.36 45.34 -15.43
CA VAL A 214 30.59 46.31 -16.23
C VAL A 214 30.68 47.72 -15.63
N LEU A 215 30.51 47.87 -14.32
CA LEU A 215 30.63 49.17 -13.64
C LEU A 215 32.06 49.72 -13.70
N GLN A 216 33.08 48.87 -13.59
CA GLN A 216 34.48 49.28 -13.77
C GLN A 216 34.77 49.72 -15.22
N ALA A 217 34.21 49.02 -16.22
CA ALA A 217 34.32 49.41 -17.62
C ALA A 217 33.64 50.76 -17.90
N GLU A 218 32.45 50.98 -17.34
CA GLU A 218 31.71 52.25 -17.45
C GLU A 218 32.44 53.40 -16.74
N VAL A 219 32.94 53.20 -15.52
CA VAL A 219 33.77 54.19 -14.82
C VAL A 219 35.07 54.48 -15.57
N ALA A 220 35.70 53.46 -16.18
CA ALA A 220 36.88 53.65 -17.02
C ALA A 220 36.55 54.40 -18.31
N LYS A 221 35.39 54.16 -18.93
CA LYS A 221 34.90 54.91 -20.10
C LYS A 221 34.68 56.38 -19.73
N ARG A 222 33.95 56.67 -18.64
CA ARG A 222 33.71 58.03 -18.13
C ARG A 222 35.01 58.77 -17.79
N ARG A 223 35.97 58.10 -17.13
CA ARG A 223 37.29 58.69 -16.82
C ARG A 223 38.10 58.98 -18.09
N LYS A 224 38.06 58.11 -19.09
CA LYS A 224 38.75 58.35 -20.37
C LYS A 224 38.10 59.51 -21.13
N GLY A 225 36.77 59.54 -21.20
CA GLY A 225 35.99 60.65 -21.78
C GLY A 225 36.15 61.98 -21.04
N SER A 226 36.55 61.98 -19.76
CA SER A 226 36.80 63.22 -19.00
C SER A 226 38.25 63.73 -19.04
N THR A 227 39.12 63.18 -19.91
CA THR A 227 40.58 63.48 -19.85
C THR A 227 41.16 64.08 -21.14
N PHE A 228 40.52 63.97 -22.31
CA PHE A 228 41.05 64.57 -23.55
C PHE A 228 39.96 64.71 -24.63
N ASP A 229 39.89 65.91 -25.26
CA ASP A 229 39.02 66.35 -26.38
C ASP A 229 37.49 66.15 -26.18
N ASP A 230 36.59 67.13 -26.25
CA ASP A 230 36.48 68.34 -27.09
C ASP A 230 36.52 68.08 -28.61
N ASP A 231 35.94 66.94 -29.05
CA ASP A 231 35.25 66.88 -30.34
C ASP A 231 34.18 65.76 -30.39
N GLU A 232 33.07 66.05 -31.09
CA GLU A 232 31.92 65.20 -31.46
C GLU A 232 31.79 63.73 -30.93
N ARG A 233 30.83 63.45 -30.01
CA ARG A 233 29.66 62.54 -30.26
C ARG A 233 28.78 62.15 -29.04
N ASP A 234 27.51 61.89 -29.35
CA ASP A 234 26.50 61.14 -28.58
C ASP A 234 25.94 61.80 -27.29
N GLY A 235 25.46 63.03 -27.46
CA GLY A 235 24.87 63.88 -26.42
C GLY A 235 23.50 63.47 -25.87
N GLU A 236 23.42 62.32 -25.19
CA GLU A 236 22.30 61.99 -24.28
C GLU A 236 22.78 61.55 -22.88
N SER A 237 24.04 61.09 -22.75
CA SER A 237 24.69 60.88 -21.45
C SER A 237 25.51 62.08 -20.96
N ASP A 238 25.93 62.97 -21.86
CA ASP A 238 26.69 64.17 -21.51
C ASP A 238 25.81 65.24 -20.85
N ASP A 239 24.52 65.33 -21.21
CA ASP A 239 23.56 66.26 -20.59
C ASP A 239 23.50 66.10 -19.07
N ILE A 240 23.60 64.87 -18.56
CA ILE A 240 23.57 64.59 -17.12
C ILE A 240 24.88 65.05 -16.47
N SER A 241 26.03 64.81 -17.13
CA SER A 241 27.35 65.20 -16.62
C SER A 241 27.57 66.72 -16.68
N ALA A 242 27.09 67.37 -17.74
CA ALA A 242 27.06 68.82 -17.90
C ALA A 242 26.14 69.48 -16.86
N ARG A 243 24.96 68.91 -16.61
CA ARG A 243 24.02 69.38 -15.57
C ARG A 243 24.58 69.32 -14.15
N MET A 244 25.50 68.42 -13.86
CA MET A 244 26.15 68.33 -12.55
C MET A 244 27.35 69.29 -12.40
N ASN A 245 27.82 69.89 -13.51
CA ASN A 245 28.98 70.80 -13.56
C ASN A 245 28.62 72.25 -13.96
N MET A 246 27.34 72.54 -14.23
CA MET A 246 26.88 73.86 -14.69
C MET A 246 26.82 74.91 -13.55
N PRO A 247 27.05 76.20 -13.83
CA PRO A 247 27.01 77.26 -12.81
C PRO A 247 25.59 77.50 -12.28
N LEU A 248 25.49 78.00 -11.05
CA LEU A 248 24.22 78.17 -10.30
C LEU A 248 23.16 78.99 -11.05
N GLU A 249 23.56 80.02 -11.81
CA GLU A 249 22.61 80.83 -12.59
C GLU A 249 22.02 80.03 -13.76
N ALA A 250 22.84 79.21 -14.42
CA ALA A 250 22.37 78.31 -15.47
C ALA A 250 21.48 77.19 -14.90
N THR A 251 21.75 76.68 -13.68
CA THR A 251 20.84 75.68 -13.06
C THR A 251 19.46 76.27 -12.80
N GLN A 252 19.37 77.54 -12.38
CA GLN A 252 18.10 78.22 -12.14
C GLN A 252 17.30 78.40 -13.44
N GLN A 253 17.95 78.89 -14.51
CA GLN A 253 17.31 79.02 -15.83
C GLN A 253 16.82 77.67 -16.37
N ALA A 254 17.65 76.63 -16.31
CA ALA A 254 17.26 75.28 -16.73
C ALA A 254 16.12 74.70 -15.87
N LEU A 255 16.04 75.02 -14.59
CA LEU A 255 14.97 74.60 -13.69
C LEU A 255 13.65 75.33 -14.03
N ASP A 256 13.71 76.62 -14.37
CA ASP A 256 12.53 77.38 -14.81
C ASP A 256 12.02 76.94 -16.20
N ASP A 257 12.92 76.61 -17.13
CA ASP A 257 12.56 75.97 -18.40
C ASP A 257 11.89 74.60 -18.17
N LEU A 258 12.38 73.80 -17.22
CA LEU A 258 11.75 72.52 -16.85
C LEU A 258 10.37 72.74 -16.21
N LYS A 259 10.19 73.77 -15.36
CA LYS A 259 8.86 74.13 -14.83
C LYS A 259 7.91 74.50 -15.96
N ALA A 260 8.34 75.32 -16.92
CA ALA A 260 7.52 75.72 -18.06
C ALA A 260 7.11 74.49 -18.90
N ARG A 261 8.04 73.57 -19.18
CA ARG A 261 7.75 72.30 -19.88
C ARG A 261 6.80 71.40 -19.08
N ASN A 262 6.96 71.31 -17.76
CA ASN A 262 6.05 70.54 -16.91
C ASN A 262 4.63 71.13 -16.93
N LEU A 263 4.48 72.46 -16.87
CA LEU A 263 3.16 73.12 -16.95
C LEU A 263 2.48 72.89 -18.32
N GLU A 264 3.25 72.89 -19.41
CA GLU A 264 2.74 72.53 -20.74
C GLU A 264 2.32 71.05 -20.80
N LEU A 265 3.12 70.14 -20.24
CA LEU A 265 2.74 68.72 -20.13
C LEU A 265 1.50 68.51 -19.24
N ASP A 266 1.38 69.20 -18.11
CA ASP A 266 0.20 69.16 -17.24
C ASP A 266 -1.05 69.67 -17.96
N HIS A 267 -0.93 70.70 -18.81
CA HIS A 267 -2.00 71.18 -19.67
C HIS A 267 -2.39 70.16 -20.75
N GLN A 268 -1.41 69.51 -21.39
CA GLN A 268 -1.65 68.43 -22.37
C GLN A 268 -2.30 67.20 -21.71
N ILE A 269 -1.82 66.78 -20.53
CA ILE A 269 -2.41 65.72 -19.71
C ILE A 269 -3.85 66.08 -19.36
N SER A 270 -4.12 67.31 -18.92
CA SER A 270 -5.47 67.79 -18.62
C SER A 270 -6.37 67.69 -19.85
N LEU A 271 -5.91 68.17 -21.02
CA LEU A 271 -6.65 68.10 -22.28
C LEU A 271 -6.94 66.65 -22.70
N LEU A 272 -5.96 65.75 -22.59
CA LEU A 272 -6.14 64.33 -22.88
C LEU A 272 -7.11 63.66 -21.90
N GLN A 273 -7.03 63.96 -20.60
CA GLN A 273 -7.99 63.47 -19.58
C GLN A 273 -9.43 63.92 -19.87
N HIS A 274 -9.64 65.11 -20.44
CA HIS A 274 -10.96 65.56 -20.88
C HIS A 274 -11.44 64.84 -22.17
N GLN A 275 -10.52 64.39 -23.02
CA GLN A 275 -10.84 63.66 -24.25
C GLN A 275 -11.05 62.15 -24.06
N MET A 276 -10.33 61.53 -23.12
CA MET A 276 -10.45 60.10 -22.77
C MET A 276 -11.91 59.62 -22.62
N PRO A 277 -12.78 60.22 -21.78
CA PRO A 277 -14.14 59.73 -21.59
C PRO A 277 -15.04 59.88 -22.83
N ALA A 278 -14.64 60.69 -23.83
CA ALA A 278 -15.30 60.70 -25.13
C ALA A 278 -14.84 59.52 -25.99
N LYS A 279 -13.53 59.22 -25.99
CA LYS A 279 -12.95 58.06 -26.70
C LYS A 279 -13.34 56.73 -26.09
N ASP A 280 -13.43 56.61 -24.77
CA ASP A 280 -13.95 55.41 -24.10
C ASP A 280 -15.39 55.11 -24.55
N ARG A 281 -16.23 56.15 -24.65
CA ARG A 281 -17.62 56.01 -25.17
C ARG A 281 -17.69 55.73 -26.67
N GLU A 282 -16.68 56.09 -27.45
CA GLU A 282 -16.57 55.69 -28.86
C GLU A 282 -16.18 54.21 -28.96
N VAL A 283 -15.18 53.75 -28.18
CA VAL A 283 -14.76 52.35 -28.10
C VAL A 283 -15.92 51.47 -27.63
N GLU A 284 -16.62 51.83 -26.54
CA GLU A 284 -17.79 51.09 -26.07
C GLU A 284 -18.93 50.99 -27.12
N LYS A 285 -19.06 51.96 -28.03
CA LYS A 285 -20.04 51.86 -29.14
C LYS A 285 -19.57 50.85 -30.17
N VAL A 286 -18.31 50.92 -30.58
CA VAL A 286 -17.71 49.96 -31.51
C VAL A 286 -17.74 48.54 -30.93
N ASP A 287 -17.49 48.35 -29.63
CA ASP A 287 -17.59 47.05 -28.96
C ASP A 287 -19.02 46.50 -28.95
N ARG A 288 -20.04 47.35 -28.75
CA ARG A 288 -21.46 46.95 -28.87
C ARG A 288 -21.80 46.56 -30.31
N GLU A 289 -21.36 47.34 -31.30
CA GLU A 289 -21.54 47.06 -32.72
C GLU A 289 -20.84 45.75 -33.13
N LEU A 290 -19.61 45.52 -32.67
CA LEU A 290 -18.88 44.26 -32.86
C LEU A 290 -19.62 43.09 -32.22
N ALA A 291 -20.08 43.21 -30.97
CA ALA A 291 -20.85 42.15 -30.31
C ALA A 291 -22.19 41.83 -31.02
N GLU A 292 -22.83 42.81 -31.65
CA GLU A 292 -23.98 42.57 -32.52
C GLU A 292 -23.60 41.86 -33.84
N LEU A 293 -22.51 42.26 -34.48
CA LEU A 293 -22.01 41.62 -35.70
C LEU A 293 -21.57 40.17 -35.41
N GLU A 294 -20.92 39.91 -34.28
CA GLU A 294 -20.58 38.58 -33.81
C GLU A 294 -21.81 37.71 -33.54
N LYS A 295 -22.86 38.26 -32.91
CA LYS A 295 -24.15 37.56 -32.75
C LYS A 295 -24.75 37.18 -34.10
N ARG A 296 -24.86 38.12 -35.04
CA ARG A 296 -25.38 37.87 -36.40
C ARG A 296 -24.52 36.84 -37.16
N ARG A 297 -23.19 36.87 -37.00
CA ARG A 297 -22.25 35.87 -37.54
C ARG A 297 -22.44 34.50 -36.88
N ASN A 298 -22.67 34.46 -35.57
CA ASN A 298 -22.87 33.20 -34.84
C ASN A 298 -24.25 32.59 -35.13
N GLU A 299 -25.29 33.41 -35.33
CA GLU A 299 -26.61 32.97 -35.79
C GLU A 299 -26.56 32.42 -37.22
N SER A 300 -25.95 33.14 -38.17
CA SER A 300 -25.79 32.66 -39.55
C SER A 300 -24.93 31.40 -39.66
N THR A 301 -23.85 31.29 -38.88
CA THR A 301 -23.07 30.04 -38.81
C THR A 301 -23.84 28.91 -38.11
N ARG A 302 -24.65 29.19 -37.08
CA ARG A 302 -25.54 28.19 -36.46
C ARG A 302 -26.57 27.67 -37.46
N LEU A 303 -27.24 28.55 -38.20
CA LEU A 303 -28.20 28.18 -39.26
C LEU A 303 -27.52 27.37 -40.38
N ALA A 304 -26.31 27.76 -40.79
CA ALA A 304 -25.54 27.00 -41.79
C ALA A 304 -25.15 25.59 -41.28
N VAL A 305 -24.78 25.47 -40.00
CA VAL A 305 -24.47 24.18 -39.36
C VAL A 305 -25.73 23.34 -39.16
N GLU A 306 -26.86 23.92 -38.79
CA GLU A 306 -28.16 23.24 -38.68
C GLU A 306 -28.64 22.72 -40.04
N LEU A 307 -28.54 23.53 -41.11
CA LEU A 307 -28.83 23.10 -42.48
C LEU A 307 -27.89 21.98 -42.95
N ARG A 308 -26.59 22.11 -42.67
CA ARG A 308 -25.59 21.08 -42.96
C ARG A 308 -25.91 19.78 -42.22
N LYS A 309 -26.24 19.86 -40.92
CA LYS A 309 -26.62 18.72 -40.10
C LYS A 309 -27.92 18.07 -40.57
N ARG A 310 -28.94 18.84 -40.95
CA ARG A 310 -30.17 18.30 -41.56
C ARG A 310 -29.91 17.60 -42.90
N ARG A 311 -28.93 18.07 -43.68
CA ARG A 311 -28.47 17.41 -44.90
C ARG A 311 -27.66 16.13 -44.61
N GLU A 312 -26.81 16.14 -43.59
CA GLU A 312 -26.00 14.98 -43.17
C GLU A 312 -26.84 13.89 -42.47
N GLN A 313 -27.97 14.27 -41.84
CA GLN A 313 -28.93 13.37 -41.19
C GLN A 313 -30.04 12.85 -42.15
N GLY A 314 -29.85 12.92 -43.47
CA GLY A 314 -30.75 12.35 -44.48
C GLY A 314 -32.04 13.13 -44.77
N GLY A 315 -32.68 13.67 -43.73
CA GLY A 315 -34.01 14.31 -43.75
C GLY A 315 -34.18 15.61 -44.58
N GLY A 316 -33.26 15.93 -45.48
CA GLY A 316 -33.49 16.92 -46.55
C GLY A 316 -33.83 16.28 -47.90
N ARG A 317 -33.39 15.04 -48.13
CA ARG A 317 -33.78 14.23 -49.30
C ARG A 317 -34.77 13.15 -48.91
N ASP A 318 -34.55 12.47 -47.79
CA ASP A 318 -35.38 11.33 -47.39
C ASP A 318 -36.83 11.76 -47.13
N GLU A 319 -37.09 12.90 -46.46
CA GLU A 319 -38.47 13.43 -46.28
C GLU A 319 -39.18 13.70 -47.62
N MET A 320 -38.47 14.23 -48.62
CA MET A 320 -39.03 14.50 -49.96
C MET A 320 -39.12 13.25 -50.83
N GLU A 321 -38.21 12.28 -50.66
CA GLU A 321 -38.27 10.98 -51.33
C GLU A 321 -39.35 10.08 -50.73
N GLU A 322 -39.62 10.16 -49.43
CA GLU A 322 -40.74 9.51 -48.74
C GLU A 322 -42.08 10.11 -49.19
N LEU A 323 -42.23 11.43 -49.21
CA LEU A 323 -43.40 12.08 -49.82
C LEU A 323 -43.54 11.67 -51.30
N GLY A 324 -42.44 11.69 -52.08
CA GLY A 324 -42.44 11.28 -53.49
C GLY A 324 -42.73 9.79 -53.71
N ARG A 325 -42.41 8.91 -52.74
CA ARG A 325 -42.82 7.49 -52.72
C ARG A 325 -44.29 7.36 -52.37
N TRP A 326 -44.77 8.12 -51.38
CA TRP A 326 -46.17 8.14 -50.97
C TRP A 326 -47.08 8.64 -52.09
N TYR A 327 -46.74 9.75 -52.74
CA TYR A 327 -47.48 10.27 -53.88
C TYR A 327 -47.52 9.27 -55.04
N ARG A 328 -46.38 8.66 -55.42
CA ARG A 328 -46.35 7.60 -56.45
C ARG A 328 -47.16 6.35 -56.06
N GLY A 329 -47.16 5.98 -54.78
CA GLY A 329 -48.02 4.90 -54.26
C GLY A 329 -49.50 5.26 -54.36
N SER A 330 -49.87 6.50 -53.99
CA SER A 330 -51.24 7.01 -54.09
C SER A 330 -51.69 7.12 -55.56
N GLU A 331 -50.79 7.52 -56.46
CA GLU A 331 -51.03 7.58 -57.91
C GLU A 331 -51.26 6.18 -58.47
N ALA A 332 -50.44 5.18 -58.10
CA ALA A 332 -50.63 3.80 -58.51
C ALA A 332 -51.97 3.22 -58.02
N VAL A 333 -52.37 3.51 -56.78
CA VAL A 333 -53.68 3.12 -56.24
C VAL A 333 -54.82 3.82 -57.00
N LEU A 334 -54.71 5.12 -57.26
CA LEU A 334 -55.72 5.88 -58.00
C LEU A 334 -55.84 5.41 -59.46
N ARG A 335 -54.73 5.18 -60.16
CA ARG A 335 -54.70 4.59 -61.52
C ARG A 335 -55.36 3.21 -61.54
N GLY A 336 -55.07 2.36 -60.55
CA GLY A 336 -55.67 1.03 -60.42
C GLY A 336 -57.18 1.07 -60.15
N VAL A 337 -57.65 1.97 -59.28
CA VAL A 337 -59.09 2.15 -59.01
C VAL A 337 -59.84 2.75 -60.20
N LEU A 338 -59.19 3.60 -60.99
CA LEU A 338 -59.76 4.22 -62.19
C LEU A 338 -59.62 3.34 -63.45
N CYS A 339 -59.03 2.14 -63.34
CA CYS A 339 -58.68 1.26 -64.46
C CYS A 339 -57.95 1.99 -65.61
N LEU A 340 -57.10 2.96 -65.26
CA LEU A 340 -56.21 3.64 -66.20
C LEU A 340 -54.97 2.75 -66.43
N GLU A 341 -55.17 1.62 -67.09
CA GLU A 341 -54.07 0.90 -67.74
C GLU A 341 -53.52 1.78 -68.86
N ASP A 342 -52.19 1.90 -68.94
CA ASP A 342 -51.49 2.83 -69.85
C ASP A 342 -51.67 2.42 -71.33
N VAL A 343 -52.73 2.95 -71.95
CA VAL A 343 -53.05 2.81 -73.36
C VAL A 343 -52.23 3.82 -74.18
N VAL A 344 -51.38 3.29 -75.09
CA VAL A 344 -50.59 3.99 -76.15
C VAL A 344 -49.32 4.71 -75.65
N GLY A 345 -48.15 4.62 -76.30
CA GLY A 345 -47.71 3.90 -77.52
C GLY A 345 -46.16 3.90 -77.57
N VAL A 346 -45.41 3.22 -78.44
CA VAL A 346 -45.70 2.63 -79.77
C VAL A 346 -46.23 3.64 -80.79
N GLU A 347 -45.34 4.52 -81.26
CA GLU A 347 -45.15 4.88 -82.68
C GLU A 347 -43.92 5.82 -82.79
N GLY A 348 -43.21 5.80 -83.93
CA GLY A 348 -42.15 6.78 -84.29
C GLY A 348 -40.72 6.27 -84.26
#